data_AF-A0A3M1Q4C6-F1
#
_entry.id   AF-A0A3M1Q4C6-F1
#
_cell.length_a   1.000
_cell.length_b   1.000
_cell.length_c   1.000
_cell.angle_alpha   90.00
_cell.angle_beta   90.00
_cell.angle_gamma   90.00
#
_symmetry.space_group_name_H-M   'P 1'
#
loop_
_entity.id
_entity.type
_entity.pdbx_description
1 polymer ?
#
loop_
_entity_poly.entity_id
_entity_poly.type
_entity_poly.pdbx_seq_one_letter_code
_entity_poly.pdbx_strand_id
1 'polypeptide(L)' 'AGTVIVEIEAYETPLLADITSGSFRRLGLAAGKAVTCLIKANAIRPAAARRW' A
#
# COMPACT_ATOMS: atom_id res chain seq x y z
N ALA A 1 -9.71 17.34 -3.62
CA ALA A 1 -9.87 15.87 -3.73
C ALA A 1 -9.25 15.24 -2.49
N GLY A 2 -10.00 14.41 -1.75
CA GLY A 2 -9.50 13.80 -0.52
C GLY A 2 -8.61 12.59 -0.77
N THR A 3 -7.79 12.24 0.21
CA THR A 3 -7.10 10.94 0.30
C THR A 3 -7.89 9.99 1.19
N VAL A 4 -7.70 8.70 0.94
CA VAL A 4 -8.16 7.62 1.80
C VAL A 4 -6.96 6.75 2.12
N ILE A 5 -6.87 6.30 3.37
CA ILE A 5 -5.88 5.31 3.78
C ILE A 5 -6.47 3.94 3.47
N VAL A 6 -5.74 3.13 2.72
CA VAL A 6 -6.10 1.74 2.46
C VAL A 6 -5.09 0.84 3.13
N GLU A 7 -5.59 -0.04 3.99
CA GLU A 7 -4.82 -1.14 4.55
C GLU A 7 -4.86 -2.33 3.57
N ILE A 8 -3.68 -2.82 3.21
CA ILE A 8 -3.50 -3.98 2.35
C ILE A 8 -2.85 -5.06 3.19
N GLU A 9 -3.57 -6.17 3.36
CA GLU A 9 -3.05 -7.35 4.02
C GLU A 9 -1.90 -7.95 3.21
N ALA A 10 -0.71 -8.04 3.83
CA ALA A 10 0.50 -8.56 3.21
C ALA A 10 1.31 -9.35 4.24
N TYR A 11 1.20 -10.68 4.20
CA TYR A 11 1.90 -11.60 5.10
C TYR A 11 1.78 -11.16 6.58
N GLU A 12 2.91 -10.90 7.24
CA GLU A 12 2.99 -10.60 8.67
C GLU A 12 2.84 -9.10 8.99
N THR A 13 2.98 -8.21 8.01
CA THR A 13 2.93 -6.76 8.25
C THR A 13 2.10 -6.07 7.18
N PRO A 14 0.95 -5.47 7.54
CA PRO A 14 0.09 -4.81 6.57
C PRO A 14 0.80 -3.60 5.95
N LEU A 15 0.47 -3.33 4.70
CA LEU A 15 0.90 -2.13 4.00
C LEU A 15 -0.20 -1.08 4.10
N LEU A 16 0.17 0.15 4.45
CA LEU A 16 -0.73 1.31 4.39
C LEU A 16 -0.41 2.12 3.13
N ALA A 17 -1.44 2.41 2.35
CA ALA A 17 -1.32 3.20 1.13
C ALA A 17 -2.23 4.44 1.18
N ASP A 18 -1.64 5.60 0.93
CA ASP A 18 -2.37 6.84 0.69
C ASP A 18 -2.84 6.87 -0.76
N ILE A 19 -4.15 6.83 -0.96
CA ILE A 19 -4.75 6.80 -2.30
C ILE A 19 -5.73 7.94 -2.45
N THR A 20 -5.80 8.57 -3.62
CA THR A 20 -6.84 9.57 -3.90
C THR A 20 -8.22 8.90 -3.92
N SER A 21 -9.22 9.56 -3.32
CA SER A 21 -10.58 9.03 -3.23
C SER A 21 -11.21 8.73 -4.60
N GLY A 22 -10.82 9.49 -5.64
CA GLY A 22 -11.20 9.19 -7.02
C GLY A 22 -10.63 7.88 -7.54
N SER A 23 -9.36 7.57 -7.24
CA SER A 23 -8.72 6.31 -7.66
C SER A 23 -9.29 5.12 -6.89
N PHE A 24 -9.57 5.27 -5.59
CA PHE A 24 -10.25 4.26 -4.79
C PHE A 24 -11.57 3.82 -5.44
N ARG A 25 -12.40 4.79 -5.87
CA ARG A 25 -13.67 4.52 -6.56
C ARG A 25 -13.46 3.89 -7.95
N ARG A 26 -12.56 4.46 -8.77
CA ARG A 26 -12.30 3.95 -10.14
C ARG A 26 -11.78 2.52 -10.17
N LEU A 27 -10.97 2.14 -9.18
CA LEU A 27 -10.41 0.80 -9.05
C LEU A 27 -11.35 -0.18 -8.35
N GLY A 28 -12.49 0.29 -7.81
CA GLY A 28 -13.47 -0.56 -7.13
C GLY A 28 -12.91 -1.26 -5.88
N LEU A 29 -11.97 -0.61 -5.19
CA LEU A 29 -11.34 -1.13 -3.97
C LEU A 29 -12.40 -1.31 -2.88
N ALA A 30 -12.29 -2.42 -2.16
CA ALA A 30 -13.16 -2.75 -1.05
C ALA A 30 -12.43 -3.73 -0.12
N ALA A 31 -12.82 -3.76 1.15
CA ALA A 31 -12.30 -4.73 2.11
C ALA A 31 -12.55 -6.18 1.60
N GLY A 32 -11.56 -7.05 1.80
CA GLY A 32 -11.61 -8.44 1.38
C GLY A 32 -11.46 -8.69 -0.13
N LYS A 33 -11.35 -7.65 -0.97
CA LYS A 33 -11.03 -7.83 -2.39
C LYS A 33 -9.52 -7.96 -2.57
N ALA A 34 -9.11 -8.94 -3.37
CA ALA A 34 -7.74 -9.07 -3.81
C ALA A 34 -7.30 -7.84 -4.62
N VAL A 35 -6.06 -7.42 -4.42
CA VAL A 35 -5.45 -6.26 -5.07
C VAL A 35 -4.00 -6.54 -5.42
N THR A 36 -3.48 -5.82 -6.41
CA THR A 36 -2.05 -5.81 -6.74
C THR A 36 -1.46 -4.44 -6.39
N CYS A 37 -0.38 -4.44 -5.61
CA CYS A 37 0.35 -3.22 -5.26
C CYS A 37 1.66 -3.14 -6.04
N LEU A 38 1.88 -2.03 -6.73
CA LEU A 38 3.15 -1.75 -7.39
C LEU A 38 3.96 -0.79 -6.51
N ILE A 39 5.11 -1.27 -6.01
CA ILE A 39 5.97 -0.52 -5.11
C ILE A 39 7.24 -0.10 -5.85
N LYS A 40 7.57 1.19 -5.77
CA LYS A 40 8.77 1.73 -6.38
C LYS A 40 9.99 1.37 -5.53
N ALA A 41 10.83 0.46 -6.01
CA ALA A 41 11.97 -0.06 -5.24
C ALA A 41 12.92 1.04 -4.72
N ASN A 42 13.20 2.07 -5.51
CA ASN A 42 14.09 3.17 -5.10
C ASN A 42 13.46 4.18 -4.12
N ALA A 43 12.18 4.02 -3.77
CA ALA A 43 11.52 4.78 -2.71
C ALA A 43 11.49 4.00 -1.38
N ILE A 44 11.99 2.77 -1.36
CA ILE A 44 12.09 1.96 -0.15
C ILE A 44 13.42 2.30 0.53
N ARG A 45 13.36 2.65 1.82
CA ARG A 45 14.54 2.69 2.67
C ARG A 45 14.64 1.38 3.44
N PRO A 46 15.69 0.57 3.25
CA PRO A 46 15.92 -0.58 4.09
C PRO A 46 16.02 -0.13 5.55
N ALA A 47 15.35 -0.85 6.45
CA ALA A 47 15.70 -0.77 7.86
C ALA A 47 17.19 -1.12 7.99
N ALA A 48 17.93 -0.38 8.82
CA ALA A 48 19.39 -0.43 8.91
C ALA A 48 19.94 -1.85 8.72
N ALA A 49 20.86 -2.01 7.78
CA ALA A 49 21.47 -3.31 7.50
C ALA A 49 22.06 -3.85 8.81
N ARG A 50 21.51 -4.96 9.32
CA ARG A 50 22.17 -5.73 10.38
C ARG A 50 23.53 -6.13 9.82
N ARG A 51 24.58 -5.53 10.39
CA ARG A 51 25.97 -5.90 10.09
C ARG A 51 26.16 -7.31 10.64
N TRP A 52 26.49 -8.24 9.76
CA TRP A 52 26.90 -9.59 10.11
C TRP A 52 28.30 -9.55 10.72
#